data_AF-A0A7S1E6R7-F1
#
_entry.id   AF-A0A7S1E6R7-F1
#
_cell.length_a   1.000
_cell.length_b   1.000
_cell.length_c   1.000
_cell.angle_alpha   90.00
_cell.angle_beta   90.00
_cell.angle_gamma   90.00
#
_symmetry.space_group_name_H-M   'P 1'
#
loop_
_entity.id
_entity.type
_entity.pdbx_description
1 polymer ?
#
loop_
_entity_poly.entity_id
_entity_poly.type
_entity_poly.pdbx_seq_one_letter_code
_entity_poly.pdbx_strand_id
1 'polypeptide(L)'
;VDDVCVVQPDRHGDQAPLELLRQVIGQGGYFNPSHAGEWRGITGMRWIVTQAYPDAGKGRFAVSERFTRLFFALNISPPTPYGVEAIFGQILRGFLSNVNGQDLSKDASKLGDATQSVCARVSQKLLPTPVKLHYNFDLRHIARVVQGLLLCDRETIEGREYLIKLWRHECECVFGDMLSTQDDKDWAHLAIAQVIEDTFGPKVAKAVREHGVFVNF
;
A
#
# COMPACT_ATOMS: atom_id res chain seq x y z
N VAL A 1 16.74 -5.34 -7.97
CA VAL A 1 16.04 -6.61 -7.64
C VAL A 1 15.06 -6.29 -6.54
N ASP A 2 13.78 -6.55 -6.78
CA ASP A 2 12.69 -5.96 -5.97
C ASP A 2 12.37 -6.75 -4.69
N ASP A 3 12.55 -8.06 -4.67
CA ASP A 3 12.46 -8.84 -3.45
C ASP A 3 13.39 -10.05 -3.54
N VAL A 4 14.44 -10.07 -2.73
CA VAL A 4 15.36 -11.23 -2.65
C VAL A 4 14.86 -12.31 -1.70
N CYS A 5 13.86 -12.03 -0.86
CA CYS A 5 13.32 -12.98 0.12
C CYS A 5 12.34 -13.98 -0.49
N VAL A 6 11.86 -13.79 -1.72
CA VAL A 6 10.89 -14.72 -2.34
C VAL A 6 11.53 -16.00 -2.89
N VAL A 7 12.86 -16.09 -2.89
CA VAL A 7 13.58 -17.26 -3.39
C VAL A 7 13.44 -18.40 -2.38
N GLN A 8 12.66 -19.43 -2.74
CA GLN A 8 12.49 -20.60 -1.90
C GLN A 8 13.82 -21.36 -1.74
N PRO A 9 14.26 -21.64 -0.50
CA PRO A 9 15.44 -22.48 -0.26
C PRO A 9 15.15 -23.94 -0.64
N ASP A 10 16.17 -24.64 -1.10
CA ASP A 10 16.09 -26.08 -1.31
C ASP A 10 16.11 -26.87 0.02
N ARG A 11 16.14 -28.20 -0.06
CA ARG A 11 16.18 -29.09 1.11
C ARG A 11 17.41 -28.89 2.01
N HIS A 12 18.46 -28.23 1.52
CA HIS A 12 19.70 -27.94 2.23
C HIS A 12 19.75 -26.48 2.72
N GLY A 13 18.74 -25.67 2.40
CA GLY A 13 18.72 -24.24 2.74
C GLY A 13 19.35 -23.35 1.67
N ASP A 14 19.78 -23.92 0.53
CA ASP A 14 20.46 -23.18 -0.51
C ASP A 14 19.48 -22.47 -1.45
N GLN A 15 19.79 -21.21 -1.75
CA GLN A 15 19.03 -20.36 -2.66
C GLN A 15 19.88 -20.12 -3.91
N ALA A 16 19.90 -21.08 -4.85
CA ALA A 16 20.77 -21.06 -6.02
C ALA A 16 20.75 -19.74 -6.84
N PRO A 17 19.60 -19.08 -7.05
CA PRO A 17 19.58 -17.76 -7.70
C PRO A 17 20.37 -16.68 -6.94
N LEU A 18 20.32 -16.69 -5.60
CA LEU A 18 21.06 -15.73 -4.77
C LEU A 18 22.55 -16.04 -4.74
N GLU A 19 22.94 -17.31 -4.84
CA GLU A 19 24.35 -17.69 -4.96
C GLU A 19 24.95 -17.26 -6.31
N LEU A 20 24.19 -17.35 -7.40
CA LEU A 20 24.58 -16.79 -8.69
C LEU A 20 24.75 -15.26 -8.61
N LEU A 21 23.80 -14.56 -8.00
CA LEU A 21 23.93 -13.11 -7.80
C LEU A 21 25.13 -12.78 -6.91
N ARG A 22 25.37 -13.55 -5.84
CA ARG A 22 26.54 -13.39 -4.98
C ARG A 22 27.84 -13.55 -5.77
N GLN A 23 27.89 -14.51 -6.69
CA GLN A 23 29.04 -14.71 -7.58
C GLN A 23 29.22 -13.53 -8.52
N VAL A 24 28.15 -13.10 -9.21
CA VAL A 24 28.21 -11.98 -10.15
C VAL A 24 28.64 -10.68 -9.46
N ILE A 25 28.09 -10.38 -8.27
CA ILE A 25 28.40 -9.16 -7.53
C ILE A 25 29.80 -9.23 -6.90
N GLY A 26 30.15 -10.36 -6.29
CA GLY A 26 31.41 -10.50 -5.55
C GLY A 26 32.62 -10.77 -6.44
N GLN A 27 32.44 -11.43 -7.59
CA GLN A 27 33.52 -11.84 -8.49
C GLN A 27 33.50 -11.12 -9.85
N GLY A 28 32.46 -10.34 -10.14
CA GLY A 28 32.37 -9.56 -11.38
C GLY A 28 32.04 -10.40 -12.62
N GLY A 29 31.34 -11.53 -12.46
CA GLY A 29 31.01 -12.41 -13.59
C GLY A 29 30.48 -13.77 -13.15
N TYR A 30 30.32 -14.67 -14.12
CA TYR A 30 29.85 -16.03 -13.91
C TYR A 30 30.43 -17.00 -14.95
N PHE A 31 30.37 -18.30 -14.67
CA PHE A 31 30.78 -19.33 -15.63
C PHE A 31 29.63 -19.70 -16.56
N ASN A 32 29.92 -19.85 -17.85
CA ASN A 32 28.94 -20.22 -18.85
C ASN A 32 28.52 -21.71 -18.69
N PRO A 33 27.24 -22.02 -18.43
CA PRO A 33 26.79 -23.40 -18.31
C PRO A 33 26.86 -24.17 -19.64
N SER A 34 26.83 -23.49 -20.79
CA SER A 34 26.91 -24.13 -22.12
C SER A 34 28.35 -24.44 -22.56
N HIS A 35 29.33 -23.74 -22.00
CA HIS A 35 30.75 -23.90 -22.34
C HIS A 35 31.58 -24.00 -21.05
N ALA A 36 31.86 -25.25 -20.65
CA ALA A 36 32.58 -25.54 -19.42
C ALA A 36 33.92 -24.78 -19.35
N GLY A 37 34.10 -24.03 -18.26
CA GLY A 37 35.32 -23.25 -18.01
C GLY A 37 35.35 -21.85 -18.64
N GLU A 38 34.40 -21.48 -19.49
CA GLU A 38 34.31 -20.12 -20.04
C GLU A 38 33.82 -19.15 -18.96
N TRP A 39 34.66 -18.19 -18.59
CA TRP A 39 34.30 -17.08 -17.69
C TRP A 39 33.70 -15.91 -18.47
N ARG A 40 32.54 -15.43 -18.04
CA ARG A 40 31.90 -14.23 -18.57
C ARG A 40 31.95 -13.11 -17.54
N GLY A 41 32.81 -12.13 -17.82
CA GLY A 41 32.95 -10.93 -17.01
C GLY A 41 31.81 -9.94 -17.26
N ILE A 42 31.30 -9.34 -16.19
CA ILE A 42 30.28 -8.31 -16.20
C ILE A 42 30.92 -7.03 -15.66
N THR A 43 30.87 -5.95 -16.43
CA THR A 43 31.43 -4.64 -16.04
C THR A 43 30.40 -3.53 -16.21
N GLY A 44 30.59 -2.41 -15.51
CA GLY A 44 29.72 -1.24 -15.64
C GLY A 44 28.34 -1.36 -14.98
N MET A 45 28.17 -2.28 -14.03
CA MET A 45 26.90 -2.47 -13.30
C MET A 45 26.95 -1.92 -11.87
N ARG A 46 25.80 -1.45 -11.39
CA ARG A 46 25.54 -1.16 -9.97
C ARG A 46 24.31 -1.93 -9.53
N TRP A 47 24.35 -2.45 -8.31
CA TRP A 47 23.32 -3.32 -7.77
C TRP A 47 22.57 -2.63 -6.64
N ILE A 48 21.25 -2.60 -6.78
CA ILE A 48 20.33 -2.20 -5.72
C ILE A 48 19.36 -3.37 -5.53
N VAL A 49 19.25 -3.81 -4.29
CA VAL A 49 18.39 -4.92 -3.89
C VAL A 49 17.51 -4.47 -2.75
N THR A 50 16.27 -4.92 -2.76
CA THR A 50 15.32 -4.74 -1.68
C THR A 50 14.99 -6.10 -1.08
N GLN A 51 14.84 -6.10 0.24
CA GLN A 51 14.41 -7.27 1.01
C GLN A 51 13.28 -6.82 1.92
N ALA A 52 12.24 -7.64 2.01
CA ALA A 52 11.27 -7.48 3.06
C ALA A 52 11.76 -8.13 4.36
N TYR A 53 11.09 -7.87 5.48
CA TYR A 53 11.35 -8.61 6.70
C TYR A 53 11.06 -10.11 6.46
N PRO A 54 11.99 -11.03 6.77
CA PRO A 54 11.77 -12.46 6.60
C PRO A 54 10.55 -12.94 7.40
N ASP A 55 9.61 -13.56 6.72
CA ASP A 55 8.37 -14.10 7.28
C ASP A 55 7.99 -15.33 6.45
N ALA A 56 8.42 -16.51 6.91
CA ALA A 56 8.21 -17.76 6.20
C ALA A 56 6.71 -18.06 6.01
N GLY A 57 5.85 -17.60 6.93
CA GLY A 57 4.40 -17.74 6.82
C GLY A 57 3.80 -16.94 5.65
N LYS A 58 4.53 -15.93 5.14
CA LYS A 58 4.15 -15.11 3.99
C LYS A 58 5.02 -15.38 2.75
N GLY A 59 5.73 -16.51 2.71
CA GLY A 59 6.58 -16.88 1.57
C GLY A 59 7.85 -16.02 1.43
N ARG A 60 8.30 -15.39 2.53
CA ARG A 60 9.53 -14.60 2.57
C ARG A 60 10.59 -15.31 3.40
N PHE A 61 11.63 -15.79 2.75
CA PHE A 61 12.69 -16.58 3.34
C PHE A 61 13.87 -15.70 3.75
N ALA A 62 14.58 -16.13 4.79
CA ALA A 62 15.81 -15.49 5.23
C ALA A 62 16.88 -15.62 4.14
N VAL A 63 17.63 -14.54 3.91
CA VAL A 63 18.71 -14.50 2.92
C VAL A 63 20.05 -14.76 3.59
N SER A 64 20.90 -15.55 2.94
CA SER A 64 22.24 -15.89 3.42
C SER A 64 23.10 -14.67 3.75
N GLU A 65 23.79 -14.69 4.90
CA GLU A 65 24.73 -13.64 5.31
C GLU A 65 25.88 -13.45 4.31
N ARG A 66 26.23 -14.52 3.56
CA ARG A 66 27.24 -14.47 2.50
C ARG A 66 26.82 -13.56 1.35
N PHE A 67 25.52 -13.40 1.12
CA PHE A 67 24.96 -12.50 0.13
C PHE A 67 24.82 -11.09 0.71
N THR A 68 24.24 -10.95 1.91
CA THR A 68 23.97 -9.62 2.51
C THR A 68 25.25 -8.84 2.82
N ARG A 69 26.38 -9.50 3.12
CA ARG A 69 27.68 -8.84 3.33
C ARG A 69 28.19 -8.02 2.15
N LEU A 70 27.67 -8.26 0.93
CA LEU A 70 28.05 -7.53 -0.28
C LEU A 70 27.36 -6.17 -0.40
N PHE A 71 26.43 -5.86 0.51
CA PHE A 71 25.61 -4.66 0.45
C PHE A 71 25.74 -3.84 1.73
N PHE A 72 25.51 -2.54 1.58
CA PHE A 72 25.17 -1.68 2.70
C PHE A 72 23.66 -1.75 2.93
N ALA A 73 23.25 -2.26 4.09
CA ALA A 73 21.84 -2.46 4.41
C ALA A 73 21.26 -1.23 5.12
N LEU A 74 20.11 -0.75 4.62
CA LEU A 74 19.31 0.29 5.24
C LEU A 74 17.92 -0.25 5.56
N ASN A 75 17.46 -0.03 6.80
CA ASN A 75 16.09 -0.36 7.18
C ASN A 75 15.16 0.83 6.89
N ILE A 76 14.06 0.57 6.19
CA ILE A 76 13.05 1.59 5.87
C ILE A 76 11.83 1.33 6.75
N SER A 77 11.63 2.18 7.75
CA SER A 77 10.44 2.13 8.60
C SER A 77 9.19 2.62 7.84
N PRO A 78 7.99 2.13 8.19
CA PRO A 78 6.75 2.70 7.69
C PRO A 78 6.68 4.22 7.97
N PRO A 79 6.07 5.02 7.07
CA PRO A 79 5.90 6.44 7.28
C PRO A 79 5.04 6.71 8.53
N THR A 80 5.39 7.79 9.23
CA THR A 80 4.60 8.28 10.37
C THR A 80 3.25 8.82 9.88
N PRO A 81 2.23 8.94 10.74
CA PRO A 81 0.97 9.60 10.39
C PRO A 81 1.17 10.99 9.76
N TYR A 82 2.12 11.76 10.30
CA TYR A 82 2.54 13.02 9.72
C TYR A 82 3.10 12.87 8.30
N GLY A 83 3.93 11.85 8.04
CA GLY A 83 4.45 11.58 6.70
C GLY A 83 3.35 11.20 5.71
N VAL A 84 2.32 10.47 6.15
CA VAL A 84 1.16 10.12 5.33
C VAL A 84 0.35 11.38 4.97
N GLU A 85 0.06 12.24 5.94
CA GLU A 85 -0.59 13.54 5.70
C GLU A 85 0.24 14.42 4.78
N ALA A 86 1.56 14.48 4.98
CA ALA A 86 2.45 15.31 4.16
C ALA A 86 2.47 14.87 2.69
N ILE A 87 2.33 13.57 2.41
CA ILE A 87 2.29 13.05 1.04
C ILE A 87 0.88 13.20 0.45
N PHE A 88 -0.10 12.54 1.05
CA PHE A 88 -1.45 12.45 0.48
C PHE A 88 -2.27 13.71 0.69
N GLY A 89 -2.08 14.40 1.81
CA GLY A 89 -2.74 15.68 2.10
C GLY A 89 -2.30 16.77 1.13
N GLN A 90 -1.03 16.82 0.71
CA GLN A 90 -0.58 17.77 -0.32
C GLN A 90 -1.18 17.47 -1.69
N ILE A 91 -1.24 16.20 -2.09
CA ILE A 91 -1.88 15.78 -3.33
C ILE A 91 -3.36 16.17 -3.33
N LEU A 92 -4.09 15.86 -2.24
CA LEU A 92 -5.49 16.23 -2.08
C LEU A 92 -5.70 17.75 -2.04
N ARG A 93 -4.83 18.51 -1.36
CA ARG A 93 -4.90 19.98 -1.35
C ARG A 93 -4.78 20.57 -2.76
N GLY A 94 -3.84 20.06 -3.56
CA GLY A 94 -3.67 20.50 -4.95
C GLY A 94 -4.85 20.13 -5.85
N PHE A 95 -5.50 18.99 -5.60
CA PHE A 95 -6.71 18.61 -6.33
C PHE A 95 -7.93 19.44 -5.92
N LEU A 96 -8.08 19.72 -4.61
CA LEU A 96 -9.25 20.36 -4.01
C LEU A 96 -9.24 21.90 -3.99
N SER A 97 -8.15 22.54 -4.43
CA SER A 97 -8.01 24.01 -4.35
C SER A 97 -8.93 24.79 -5.29
N ASN A 98 -9.39 24.18 -6.38
CA ASN A 98 -10.37 24.77 -7.29
C ASN A 98 -11.23 23.68 -7.91
N VAL A 99 -12.32 23.35 -7.22
CA VAL A 99 -13.25 22.28 -7.57
C VAL A 99 -14.62 22.91 -7.74
N ASN A 100 -15.13 22.92 -8.97
CA ASN A 100 -16.40 23.56 -9.31
C ASN A 100 -16.55 25.01 -8.78
N GLY A 101 -15.47 25.80 -8.86
CA GLY A 101 -15.42 27.17 -8.34
C GLY A 101 -15.40 27.31 -6.82
N GLN A 102 -15.27 26.20 -6.08
CA GLN A 102 -15.15 26.15 -4.63
C GLN A 102 -13.74 25.73 -4.21
N ASP A 103 -13.26 26.31 -3.11
CA ASP A 103 -12.03 25.87 -2.46
C ASP A 103 -12.36 24.90 -1.32
N LEU A 104 -12.13 23.61 -1.59
CA LEU A 104 -12.31 22.51 -0.64
C LEU A 104 -10.97 22.04 -0.04
N SER A 105 -9.87 22.75 -0.27
CA SER A 105 -8.53 22.37 0.19
C SER A 105 -8.43 22.21 1.72
N LYS A 106 -9.30 22.89 2.47
CA LYS A 106 -9.40 22.78 3.94
C LYS A 106 -9.85 21.40 4.42
N ASP A 107 -10.59 20.65 3.60
CA ASP A 107 -11.03 19.29 3.94
C ASP A 107 -9.98 18.23 3.57
N ALA A 108 -8.94 18.56 2.80
CA ALA A 108 -7.90 17.63 2.39
C ALA A 108 -7.17 16.95 3.58
N SER A 109 -6.80 17.74 4.60
CA SER A 109 -6.16 17.19 5.81
C SER A 109 -7.09 16.22 6.53
N LYS A 110 -8.37 16.60 6.67
CA LYS A 110 -9.38 15.76 7.35
C LYS A 110 -9.65 14.46 6.59
N LEU A 111 -9.67 14.51 5.26
CA LEU A 111 -9.80 13.31 4.42
C LEU A 111 -8.59 12.39 4.56
N GLY A 112 -7.37 12.94 4.62
CA GLY A 112 -6.16 12.19 4.91
C GLY A 112 -6.23 11.46 6.25
N ASP A 113 -6.54 12.20 7.31
CA ASP A 113 -6.68 11.67 8.67
C ASP A 113 -7.80 10.62 8.77
N ALA A 114 -8.94 10.87 8.13
CA ALA A 114 -10.05 9.92 8.08
C ALA A 114 -9.65 8.62 7.36
N THR A 115 -8.98 8.72 6.20
CA THR A 115 -8.52 7.54 5.44
C THR A 115 -7.52 6.73 6.26
N GLN A 116 -6.60 7.40 6.96
CA GLN A 116 -5.65 6.74 7.84
C GLN A 116 -6.35 6.06 9.02
N SER A 117 -7.34 6.72 9.62
CA SER A 117 -8.14 6.17 10.72
C SER A 117 -8.91 4.92 10.30
N VAL A 118 -9.56 4.92 9.13
CA VAL A 118 -10.20 3.73 8.55
C VAL A 118 -9.18 2.61 8.36
N CYS A 119 -8.06 2.90 7.69
CA CYS A 119 -7.01 1.90 7.45
C CYS A 119 -6.50 1.29 8.76
N ALA A 120 -6.28 2.11 9.79
CA ALA A 120 -5.82 1.65 11.11
C ALA A 120 -6.86 0.76 11.81
N ARG A 121 -8.14 1.17 11.83
CA ARG A 121 -9.23 0.38 12.44
C ARG A 121 -9.39 -0.98 11.76
N VAL A 122 -9.43 -0.98 10.42
CA VAL A 122 -9.55 -2.19 9.61
C VAL A 122 -8.35 -3.11 9.85
N SER A 123 -7.13 -2.57 9.82
CA SER A 123 -5.90 -3.35 10.07
C SER A 123 -5.84 -3.98 11.47
N GLN A 124 -6.40 -3.30 12.49
CA GLN A 124 -6.41 -3.80 13.86
C GLN A 124 -7.48 -4.89 14.08
N LYS A 125 -8.66 -4.74 13.47
CA LYS A 125 -9.78 -5.66 13.68
C LYS A 125 -9.74 -6.88 12.77
N LEU A 126 -9.41 -6.67 11.50
CA LEU A 126 -9.53 -7.67 10.44
C LEU A 126 -8.14 -8.21 10.09
N LEU A 127 -7.60 -9.00 11.01
CA LEU A 127 -6.27 -9.59 10.88
C LEU A 127 -6.26 -10.74 9.85
N PRO A 128 -5.13 -10.95 9.15
CA PRO A 128 -4.96 -12.12 8.29
C PRO A 128 -5.07 -13.40 9.12
N THR A 129 -5.94 -14.32 8.69
CA THR A 129 -6.07 -15.67 9.25
C THR A 129 -5.81 -16.70 8.14
N PRO A 130 -5.55 -17.99 8.45
CA PRO A 130 -5.37 -19.01 7.41
C PRO A 130 -6.52 -19.11 6.39
N VAL A 131 -7.74 -18.78 6.81
CA VAL A 131 -8.92 -18.73 5.93
C VAL A 131 -9.03 -17.39 5.19
N LYS A 132 -8.56 -16.29 5.79
CA LYS A 132 -8.64 -14.92 5.28
C LYS A 132 -7.25 -14.30 5.12
N LEU A 133 -6.35 -14.99 4.40
CA LEU A 133 -4.95 -14.56 4.24
C LEU A 133 -4.80 -13.24 3.45
N HIS A 134 -5.78 -12.92 2.62
CA HIS A 134 -5.81 -11.71 1.79
C HIS A 134 -6.18 -10.44 2.58
N TYR A 135 -6.53 -10.54 3.87
CA TYR A 135 -6.83 -9.40 4.73
C TYR A 135 -5.54 -8.72 5.18
N ASN A 136 -4.89 -8.01 4.27
CA ASN A 136 -3.64 -7.30 4.53
C ASN A 136 -3.75 -5.85 4.06
N PHE A 137 -3.98 -4.96 5.02
CA PHE A 137 -4.21 -3.54 4.79
C PHE A 137 -2.95 -2.74 5.11
N ASP A 138 -2.59 -1.83 4.20
CA ASP A 138 -1.35 -1.05 4.25
C ASP A 138 -1.50 0.29 3.51
N LEU A 139 -0.39 1.03 3.38
CA LEU A 139 -0.34 2.31 2.67
C LEU A 139 -0.81 2.27 1.21
N ARG A 140 -0.75 1.12 0.53
CA ARG A 140 -1.25 0.99 -0.84
C ARG A 140 -2.75 1.19 -0.89
N HIS A 141 -3.47 0.80 0.17
CA HIS A 141 -4.91 0.98 0.27
C HIS A 141 -5.25 2.46 0.46
N ILE A 142 -4.50 3.18 1.30
CA ILE A 142 -4.62 4.64 1.43
C ILE A 142 -4.38 5.31 0.07
N ALA A 143 -3.33 4.90 -0.64
CA ALA A 143 -3.02 5.43 -1.98
C ALA A 143 -4.15 5.16 -2.99
N ARG A 144 -4.79 3.98 -2.95
CA ARG A 144 -5.92 3.65 -3.82
C ARG A 144 -7.15 4.50 -3.55
N VAL A 145 -7.48 4.78 -2.27
CA VAL A 145 -8.59 5.68 -1.91
C VAL A 145 -8.31 7.09 -2.45
N VAL A 146 -7.09 7.60 -2.25
CA VAL A 146 -6.70 8.91 -2.78
C VAL A 146 -6.74 8.91 -4.30
N GLN A 147 -6.25 7.86 -4.95
CA GLN A 147 -6.30 7.74 -6.41
C GLN A 147 -7.74 7.73 -6.92
N GLY A 148 -8.66 7.01 -6.26
CA GLY A 148 -10.08 7.02 -6.62
C GLY A 148 -10.69 8.41 -6.55
N LEU A 149 -10.41 9.15 -5.49
CA LEU A 149 -10.81 10.57 -5.38
C LEU A 149 -10.27 11.45 -6.53
N LEU A 150 -9.04 11.20 -6.96
CA LEU A 150 -8.38 11.97 -8.02
C LEU A 150 -8.91 11.64 -9.43
N LEU A 151 -9.53 10.49 -9.62
CA LEU A 151 -10.13 10.08 -10.90
C LEU A 151 -11.48 10.76 -11.16
N CYS A 152 -12.10 11.33 -10.14
CA CYS A 152 -13.36 12.05 -10.27
C CYS A 152 -13.17 13.39 -11.00
N ASP A 153 -14.10 13.72 -11.90
CA ASP A 153 -14.12 15.03 -12.55
C ASP A 153 -14.43 16.13 -11.54
N ARG A 154 -13.52 17.13 -11.45
CA ARG A 154 -13.63 18.23 -10.49
C ARG A 154 -14.91 19.06 -10.62
N GLU A 155 -15.52 19.06 -11.80
CA GLU A 155 -16.77 19.78 -12.06
C GLU A 155 -17.99 19.08 -11.44
N THR A 156 -17.90 17.77 -11.21
CA THR A 156 -19.00 16.97 -10.64
C THR A 156 -19.12 17.07 -9.12
N ILE A 157 -18.09 17.60 -8.46
CA ILE A 157 -18.06 17.70 -7.00
C ILE A 157 -18.86 18.93 -6.58
N GLU A 158 -20.12 18.69 -6.21
CA GLU A 158 -21.08 19.70 -5.75
C GLU A 158 -20.90 20.05 -4.26
N GLY A 159 -19.66 20.37 -3.89
CA GLY A 159 -19.28 20.82 -2.55
C GLY A 159 -18.97 19.73 -1.54
N ARG A 160 -18.94 20.12 -0.27
CA ARG A 160 -18.33 19.36 0.83
C ARG A 160 -19.02 18.02 1.11
N GLU A 161 -20.36 18.00 1.12
CA GLU A 161 -21.10 16.76 1.41
C GLU A 161 -20.96 15.74 0.29
N TYR A 162 -20.93 16.20 -0.97
CA TYR A 162 -20.67 15.34 -2.12
C TYR A 162 -19.27 14.73 -2.06
N LEU A 163 -18.26 15.54 -1.76
CA LEU A 163 -16.87 15.07 -1.60
C LEU A 163 -16.75 13.98 -0.52
N ILE A 164 -17.44 14.13 0.61
CA ILE A 164 -17.40 13.14 1.70
C ILE A 164 -18.17 11.87 1.32
N LYS A 165 -19.28 11.98 0.57
CA LYS A 165 -19.98 10.81 0.01
C LYS A 165 -19.08 10.05 -0.97
N LEU A 166 -18.36 10.76 -1.84
CA LEU A 166 -17.40 10.17 -2.77
C LEU A 166 -16.27 9.46 -2.03
N TRP A 167 -15.66 10.13 -1.03
CA TRP A 167 -14.62 9.51 -0.19
C TRP A 167 -15.12 8.25 0.52
N ARG A 168 -16.34 8.27 1.04
CA ARG A 168 -16.96 7.11 1.68
C ARG A 168 -17.07 5.95 0.69
N HIS A 169 -17.58 6.21 -0.52
CA HIS A 169 -17.69 5.22 -1.57
C HIS A 169 -16.33 4.61 -1.93
N GLU A 170 -15.30 5.44 -2.11
CA GLU A 170 -13.95 4.96 -2.40
C GLU A 170 -13.37 4.10 -1.27
N CYS A 171 -13.65 4.44 -0.02
CA CYS A 171 -13.29 3.60 1.12
C CYS A 171 -14.04 2.26 1.10
N GLU A 172 -15.33 2.25 0.78
CA GLU A 172 -16.14 1.03 0.69
C GLU A 172 -15.67 0.14 -0.47
N CYS A 173 -15.29 0.70 -1.61
CA CYS A 173 -14.67 -0.07 -2.70
C CYS A 173 -13.30 -0.62 -2.30
N VAL A 174 -12.39 0.21 -1.80
CA VAL A 174 -11.02 -0.23 -1.51
C VAL A 174 -10.95 -1.22 -0.34
N PHE A 175 -11.67 -0.96 0.74
CA PHE A 175 -11.63 -1.82 1.93
C PHE A 175 -12.69 -2.92 1.89
N GLY A 176 -13.90 -2.63 1.41
CA GLY A 176 -15.02 -3.57 1.41
C GLY A 176 -14.88 -4.68 0.37
N ASP A 177 -14.30 -4.41 -0.81
CA ASP A 177 -14.08 -5.43 -1.84
C ASP A 177 -13.07 -6.50 -1.41
N MET A 178 -12.21 -6.18 -0.44
CA MET A 178 -11.24 -7.11 0.12
C MET A 178 -11.87 -8.09 1.13
N LEU A 179 -13.12 -7.86 1.55
CA LEU A 179 -13.78 -8.63 2.60
C LEU A 179 -14.64 -9.74 2.01
N SER A 180 -14.47 -10.94 2.55
CA SER A 180 -15.15 -12.15 2.07
C SER A 180 -16.52 -12.39 2.71
N THR A 181 -16.71 -11.99 3.98
CA THR A 181 -17.93 -12.29 4.74
C THR A 181 -18.78 -11.04 4.94
N GLN A 182 -20.11 -11.20 4.87
CA GLN A 182 -21.04 -10.08 5.05
C GLN A 182 -20.87 -9.39 6.40
N ASP A 183 -20.66 -10.15 7.47
CA ASP A 183 -20.40 -9.59 8.81
C ASP A 183 -19.19 -8.64 8.85
N ASP A 184 -18.12 -8.97 8.11
CA ASP A 184 -16.93 -8.11 8.04
C ASP A 184 -17.22 -6.84 7.24
N LYS A 185 -18.00 -6.97 6.16
CA LYS A 185 -18.44 -5.83 5.34
C LYS A 185 -19.32 -4.90 6.16
N ASP A 186 -20.33 -5.42 6.84
CA ASP A 186 -21.23 -4.66 7.71
C ASP A 186 -20.44 -3.94 8.82
N TRP A 187 -19.47 -4.63 9.43
CA TRP A 187 -18.58 -4.02 10.40
C TRP A 187 -17.73 -2.89 9.78
N ALA A 188 -17.16 -3.09 8.59
CA ALA A 188 -16.37 -2.07 7.90
C ALA A 188 -17.21 -0.84 7.52
N HIS A 189 -18.44 -1.03 7.04
CA HIS A 189 -19.38 0.06 6.76
C HIS A 189 -19.68 0.88 8.02
N LEU A 190 -19.92 0.22 9.15
CA LEU A 190 -20.11 0.90 10.44
C LEU A 190 -18.86 1.64 10.90
N ALA A 191 -17.67 1.03 10.74
CA ALA A 191 -16.40 1.65 11.09
C ALA A 191 -16.14 2.92 10.28
N ILE A 192 -16.42 2.91 8.97
CA ILE A 192 -16.32 4.09 8.08
C ILE A 192 -17.30 5.18 8.52
N ALA A 193 -18.57 4.82 8.76
CA ALA A 193 -19.59 5.77 9.23
C ALA A 193 -19.18 6.44 10.54
N GLN A 194 -18.57 5.69 11.46
CA GLN A 194 -18.09 6.23 12.72
C GLN A 194 -16.88 7.17 12.53
N VAL A 195 -15.95 6.85 11.62
CA VAL A 195 -14.86 7.78 11.27
C VAL A 195 -15.38 9.08 10.68
N ILE A 196 -16.45 9.04 9.88
CA ILE A 196 -17.09 10.25 9.35
C ILE A 196 -17.61 11.12 10.49
N GLU A 197 -18.32 10.52 11.44
CA GLU A 197 -18.86 11.23 12.60
C GLU A 197 -17.76 11.83 13.46
N ASP A 198 -16.69 11.07 13.73
CA ASP A 198 -15.54 11.51 14.53
C ASP A 198 -14.78 12.68 13.86
N THR A 199 -14.64 12.67 12.53
CA THR A 199 -13.79 13.63 11.80
C THR A 199 -14.55 14.86 11.30
N PHE A 200 -15.78 14.68 10.82
CA PHE A 200 -16.58 15.74 10.18
C PHE A 200 -17.78 16.18 11.03
N GLY A 201 -18.10 15.45 12.10
CA GLY A 201 -19.17 15.77 13.05
C GLY A 201 -20.53 15.17 12.67
N PRO A 202 -21.48 15.12 13.63
CA PRO A 202 -22.74 14.38 13.49
C PRO A 202 -23.68 14.97 12.44
N LYS A 203 -23.61 16.28 12.19
CA LYS A 203 -24.44 16.94 11.15
C LYS A 203 -24.09 16.43 9.77
N VAL A 204 -22.79 16.36 9.46
CA VAL A 204 -22.30 15.87 8.16
C VAL A 204 -22.56 14.37 8.05
N ALA A 205 -22.29 13.60 9.10
CA ALA A 205 -22.58 12.16 9.14
C ALA A 205 -24.05 11.84 8.81
N LYS A 206 -24.99 12.66 9.31
CA LYS A 206 -26.42 12.53 8.98
C LYS A 206 -26.71 12.82 7.49
N ALA A 207 -26.06 13.83 6.92
CA ALA A 207 -26.26 14.23 5.51
C ALA A 207 -25.68 13.21 4.51
N VAL A 208 -24.61 12.51 4.90
CA VAL A 208 -23.93 11.49 4.07
C VAL A 208 -24.32 10.05 4.43
N ARG A 209 -25.40 9.87 5.20
CA ARG A 209 -25.88 8.56 5.66
C ARG A 209 -26.32 7.67 4.51
N GLU A 210 -27.04 8.25 3.54
CA GLU A 210 -27.45 7.56 2.33
C GLU A 210 -26.23 7.25 1.46
N HIS A 211 -26.13 5.99 1.04
CA HIS A 211 -25.02 5.51 0.23
C HIS A 211 -25.19 6.04 -1.20
N GLY A 212 -24.27 6.89 -1.64
CA GLY A 212 -24.17 7.32 -3.03
C GLY A 212 -23.41 6.27 -3.82
N VAL A 213 -24.01 5.73 -4.88
CA VAL A 213 -23.27 4.90 -5.85
C VAL A 213 -22.67 5.83 -6.88
N PHE A 214 -21.33 5.88 -6.92
CA PHE A 214 -20.60 6.60 -7.95
C PHE A 214 -20.24 5.60 -9.03
N VAL A 215 -20.53 5.94 -10.28
CA VAL A 215 -20.22 5.10 -11.44
C VAL A 215 -19.21 5.86 -12.27
N ASN A 216 -18.09 5.22 -12.60
CA ASN A 216 -17.14 5.77 -13.56
C ASN A 216 -17.81 5.82 -14.94
N PHE A 217 -17.79 7.00 -15.58
CA PHE A 217 -18.10 7.16 -17.01
C PHE A 217 -16.83 6.97 -17.84
#